data_AF-A0A940FJL5-F1
#
_entry.id   AF-A0A940FJL5-F1
#
_cell.length_a   1.000
_cell.length_b   1.000
_cell.length_c   1.000
_cell.angle_alpha   90.00
_cell.angle_beta   90.00
_cell.angle_gamma   90.00
#
_symmetry.space_group_name_H-M   'P 1'
#
loop_
_entity.id
_entity.type
_entity.pdbx_description
1 polymer ?
#
loop_
_entity_poly.entity_id
_entity_poly.type
_entity_poly.pdbx_seq_one_letter_code
_entity_poly.pdbx_strand_id
1 'polypeptide(L)' 'MPVIRNSVTILGNRIDCFKDYETLYEYILNEKVNRGLQGYVTVNNTHTMMEGFWNSQYQDIINSSYLSIPDGKPLQ' A
#
# COMPACT_ATOMS: atom_id res chain seq x y z
N MET A 1 -10.61 18.01 3.96
CA MET A 1 -9.37 17.87 4.76
C MET A 1 -8.37 17.09 3.93
N PRO A 2 -7.06 17.32 4.00
CA PRO A 2 -6.10 16.49 3.28
C PRO A 2 -6.19 15.05 3.79
N VAL A 3 -6.37 14.09 2.88
CA VAL A 3 -6.33 12.67 3.23
C VAL A 3 -4.88 12.30 3.54
N ILE A 4 -4.61 11.85 4.76
CA ILE A 4 -3.26 11.48 5.21
C ILE A 4 -3.06 9.99 4.96
N ARG A 5 -2.05 9.66 4.14
CA ARG A 5 -1.52 8.31 4.00
C ARG A 5 -0.63 7.99 5.20
N ASN A 6 -1.06 7.05 6.03
CA ASN A 6 -0.20 6.43 7.04
C ASN A 6 0.41 5.15 6.47
N SER A 7 1.57 4.75 6.97
CA SER A 7 2.17 3.47 6.59
C SER A 7 2.75 2.74 7.79
N VAL A 8 2.61 1.43 7.80
CA VAL A 8 3.28 0.52 8.74
C VAL A 8 4.26 -0.37 7.98
N THR A 9 5.27 -0.89 8.68
CA THR A 9 6.20 -1.87 8.12
C THR A 9 5.99 -3.20 8.81
N ILE A 10 5.69 -4.24 8.03
CA ILE A 10 5.50 -5.62 8.51
C ILE A 10 6.52 -6.51 7.83
N LEU A 11 7.42 -7.11 8.61
CA LEU A 11 8.50 -7.98 8.12
C LEU A 11 9.35 -7.32 7.01
N GLY A 12 9.56 -6.00 7.08
CA GLY A 12 10.31 -5.22 6.08
C GLY A 12 9.48 -4.77 4.86
N ASN A 13 8.21 -5.17 4.77
CA ASN A 13 7.30 -4.74 3.70
C ASN A 13 6.44 -3.57 4.16
N ARG A 14 6.35 -2.51 3.36
CA ARG A 14 5.47 -1.36 3.60
C ARG A 14 4.02 -1.73 3.34
N ILE A 15 3.11 -1.36 4.24
CA ILE A 15 1.66 -1.33 4.02
C ILE A 15 1.14 0.08 4.29
N ASP A 16 0.34 0.60 3.36
CA ASP A 16 -0.34 1.87 3.46
C ASP A 16 -1.73 1.68 4.08
N CYS A 17 -1.96 2.34 5.20
CA CYS A 17 -3.18 2.22 5.99
C CYS A 17 -4.06 3.45 5.78
N PHE A 18 -5.33 3.19 5.47
CA PHE A 18 -6.39 4.19 5.37
C PHE A 18 -7.46 3.85 6.39
N LYS A 19 -8.15 4.88 6.89
CA LYS A 19 -9.22 4.72 7.89
C LYS A 19 -10.35 3.83 7.36
N ASP A 20 -10.73 4.05 6.10
CA ASP A 20 -11.82 3.36 5.42
C ASP A 20 -11.60 3.42 3.89
N TYR A 21 -12.42 2.68 3.16
CA TYR A 21 -12.39 2.62 1.69
C TYR A 21 -12.68 3.97 1.03
N GLU A 22 -13.55 4.79 1.62
CA GLU A 22 -13.91 6.11 1.10
C GLU A 22 -12.69 7.04 1.12
N THR A 23 -11.97 7.06 2.23
CA THR A 23 -10.71 7.80 2.39
C THR A 23 -9.65 7.36 1.37
N LEU A 24 -9.51 6.04 1.13
CA LEU A 24 -8.61 5.51 0.09
C LEU A 24 -9.02 5.97 -1.32
N TYR A 25 -10.31 5.92 -1.63
CA TYR A 25 -10.84 6.33 -2.93
C TYR A 25 -10.62 7.82 -3.19
N GLU A 26 -10.93 8.67 -2.21
CA GLU A 26 -10.68 10.11 -2.29
C GLU A 26 -9.19 10.42 -2.43
N TYR A 27 -8.31 9.69 -1.72
CA TYR A 27 -6.87 9.84 -1.87
C TYR A 27 -6.40 9.57 -3.30
N ILE A 28 -6.85 8.45 -3.90
CA ILE A 28 -6.47 8.08 -5.27
C ILE A 28 -6.93 9.12 -6.28
N LEU A 29 -8.16 9.61 -6.17
CA LEU A 29 -8.68 10.65 -7.06
C LEU A 29 -7.90 11.95 -6.94
N ASN A 30 -7.65 12.40 -5.71
CA ASN A 30 -6.91 13.64 -5.46
C ASN A 30 -5.47 13.56 -5.96
N GLU A 31 -4.75 12.48 -5.72
CA GLU A 31 -3.37 12.33 -6.19
C GLU A 31 -3.31 12.22 -7.73
N LYS A 32 -4.24 11.48 -8.35
CA LYS A 32 -4.28 11.32 -9.82
C LYS A 32 -4.56 12.64 -10.54
N VAL A 33 -5.52 13.42 -10.04
CA VAL A 33 -5.92 14.69 -10.66
C VAL A 33 -4.86 15.78 -10.43
N ASN A 34 -4.26 15.84 -9.25
CA ASN A 34 -3.43 16.98 -8.86
C ASN A 34 -1.93 16.80 -9.06
N ARG A 35 -1.42 15.56 -9.13
CA ARG A 35 0.04 15.31 -9.10
C ARG A 35 0.58 14.52 -10.28
N GLY A 36 -0.28 13.94 -11.12
CA GLY A 36 0.15 13.15 -12.27
C GLY A 36 1.01 11.94 -11.89
N LEU A 37 0.87 11.43 -10.67
CA LEU A 37 1.63 10.30 -10.17
C LEU A 37 1.28 9.03 -10.96
N GLN A 38 2.33 8.28 -11.31
CA GLN A 38 2.24 7.03 -12.04
C GLN A 38 2.97 5.95 -11.25
N GLY A 39 2.48 4.72 -11.34
CA GLY A 39 3.06 3.57 -10.65
C GLY A 39 2.07 2.41 -10.61
N TYR A 40 2.43 1.38 -9.86
CA TYR A 40 1.60 0.20 -9.65
C TYR A 40 1.08 0.14 -8.22
N VAL A 41 -0.08 -0.47 -8.05
CA VAL A 41 -0.67 -0.77 -6.75
C VAL A 41 -0.41 -2.23 -6.44
N THR A 42 0.16 -2.51 -5.27
CA THR A 42 0.26 -3.87 -4.72
C THR A 42 -0.87 -4.06 -3.72
N VAL A 43 -1.61 -5.15 -3.86
CA VAL A 43 -2.62 -5.58 -2.89
C VAL A 43 -2.04 -6.78 -2.16
N ASN A 44 -1.87 -6.64 -0.86
CA ASN A 44 -1.03 -7.55 -0.10
C ASN A 44 -1.81 -8.25 1.00
N ASN A 45 -1.88 -9.57 0.90
CA ASN A 45 -2.34 -10.45 1.97
C ASN A 45 -1.15 -11.05 2.75
N THR A 46 -1.44 -11.83 3.78
CA THR A 46 -0.40 -12.48 4.60
C THR A 46 0.57 -13.33 3.78
N HIS A 47 0.12 -14.01 2.72
CA HIS A 47 1.01 -14.81 1.86
C HIS A 47 2.02 -13.92 1.13
N THR A 48 1.57 -12.79 0.57
CA THR A 48 2.48 -11.84 -0.10
C THR A 48 3.48 -11.17 0.85
N MET A 49 3.09 -10.95 2.10
CA MET A 49 3.98 -10.40 3.13
C MET A 49 5.10 -11.40 3.49
N MET A 50 4.76 -12.68 3.59
CA MET A 50 5.74 -13.74 3.82
C MET A 50 6.65 -13.93 2.60
N GLU A 51 6.11 -13.86 1.38
CA GLU A 51 6.91 -13.92 0.15
C GLU A 51 7.94 -12.78 0.12
N GLY A 52 7.52 -11.54 0.39
CA GLY A 52 8.45 -10.40 0.48
C GLY A 52 9.52 -10.59 1.56
N PHE A 53 9.17 -11.15 2.71
CA PHE A 53 10.16 -11.44 3.76
C PHE A 53 11.27 -12.41 3.29
N TRP A 54 10.94 -13.44 2.50
CA TRP A 54 11.90 -14.42 2.01
C TRP A 54 12.60 -14.01 0.71
N ASN A 55 11.98 -13.15 -0.09
CA ASN A 55 12.43 -12.75 -1.42
C ASN A 55 12.64 -11.24 -1.49
N SER A 56 13.90 -10.80 -1.42
CA SER A 56 14.25 -9.38 -1.42
C SER A 56 13.77 -8.64 -2.67
N GLN A 57 13.76 -9.28 -3.84
CA GLN A 57 13.24 -8.65 -5.06
C GLN A 57 11.73 -8.41 -4.96
N TYR A 58 10.99 -9.33 -4.36
CA TYR A 58 9.55 -9.17 -4.13
C TYR A 58 9.27 -8.06 -3.11
N GLN A 59 10.06 -8.00 -2.04
CA GLN A 59 10.00 -6.91 -1.06
C GLN A 59 10.30 -5.55 -1.69
N ASP A 60 11.29 -5.46 -2.57
CA ASP A 60 11.61 -4.23 -3.30
C ASP A 60 10.43 -3.75 -4.17
N ILE A 61 9.71 -4.68 -4.80
CA ILE A 61 8.48 -4.39 -5.55
C ILE A 61 7.40 -3.83 -4.61
N ILE A 62 7.13 -4.46 -3.47
CA ILE A 62 6.14 -3.97 -2.51
C ILE A 62 6.53 -2.56 -2.01
N ASN A 63 7.79 -2.37 -1.65
CA ASN A 63 8.29 -1.13 -1.06
C ASN A 63 8.39 0.03 -2.07
N SER A 64 8.57 -0.28 -3.35
CA SER A 64 8.66 0.72 -4.43
C SER A 64 7.31 1.01 -5.10
N SER A 65 6.23 0.33 -4.70
CA SER A 65 4.90 0.55 -5.26
C SER A 65 4.39 1.97 -5.01
N TYR A 66 3.43 2.43 -5.81
CA TYR A 66 2.74 3.69 -5.54
C TYR A 66 1.88 3.57 -4.28
N LEU A 67 1.10 2.49 -4.20
CA LEU A 67 0.27 2.12 -3.06
C LEU A 67 0.43 0.65 -2.73
N SER A 68 0.56 0.35 -1.45
CA SER A 68 0.65 -0.99 -0.89
C SER A 68 -0.52 -1.25 0.06
N ILE A 69 -1.62 -1.75 -0.47
CA ILE A 69 -2.89 -1.86 0.25
C ILE A 69 -2.99 -3.22 0.96
N PRO A 70 -3.45 -3.28 2.21
CA PRO A 70 -3.68 -4.56 2.89
C PRO A 70 -4.91 -5.27 2.32
N ASP A 71 -4.84 -6.59 2.24
CA ASP A 71 -5.93 -7.49 1.89
C ASP A 71 -6.15 -8.54 2.99
N GLY A 72 -7.41 -8.67 3.42
CA GLY A 72 -7.82 -9.65 4.42
C GLY A 72 -7.54 -9.27 5.88
N LYS A 73 -8.15 -10.04 6.78
CA LYS A 73 -8.29 -9.75 8.22
C LYS A 73 -7.08 -10.03 9.16
N PRO A 74 -5.84 -10.27 8.69
CA PRO A 74 -4.66 -10.08 9.55
C PRO A 74 -3.92 -8.76 9.32
N LEU A 75 -4.22 -8.05 8.23
CA LEU A 75 -3.48 -6.84 7.81
C LEU A 75 -4.34 -5.57 7.86
N GLN A 76 -5.61 -5.70 8.24
CA GLN A 76 -6.61 -4.63 8.29
C GLN A 76 -6.96 -4.27 9.73
#